data_AF-A0A832M4A8-F1
#
_entry.id   AF-A0A832M4A8-F1
#
_cell.length_a   1.000
_cell.length_b   1.000
_cell.length_c   1.000
_cell.angle_alpha   90.00
_cell.angle_beta   90.00
_cell.angle_gamma   90.00
#
_symmetry.space_group_name_H-M   'P 1'
#
loop_
_entity.id
_entity.type
_entity.pdbx_description
1 polymer ?
#
loop_
_entity_poly.entity_id
_entity_poly.type
_entity_poly.pdbx_seq_one_letter_code
_entity_poly.pdbx_strand_id
1 'polypeptide(L)'
;MKLSRNLMTVLVLAALGLILQSRFAIAQTAYIQDIKGKVELKRKTWSTFRPITRVGTPLEQDDQLRRASNASAIVACPNGKKQPIRRAEERTGLTEICIQWKGIISKGPPPFGSIGGIDLQRPFLISPRRTLLLSATPALRWNAVSGTSHYTVQILNSGKVVWQTQVKEPQITYPGNPALQPGTLYSVLIQTNTGKSSQSEDNTGIEFIILRDADVKVIQAEANTILQSDFTTEVKALKLANYYGNYGISQPSSYGLSKEVAEGYRLSADAIAVLETFIDKGSRSPVVYRTLGNLYWQTGLMKSAENAYLSAIETVQSSEDLEEWSLAMFGVGELYEAIQDFRQALLWYSQARAGFVTREDRRVELLNRRIAKLKKAIPRSLK
;
A
#
# COMPACT_ATOMS: atom_id res chain seq x y z
N MET A 1 77.82 -15.93 -6.03
CA MET A 1 77.03 -15.32 -7.12
C MET A 1 76.11 -16.40 -7.70
N LYS A 2 74.83 -16.08 -7.89
CA LYS A 2 73.69 -16.90 -8.37
C LYS A 2 72.74 -17.45 -7.30
N LEU A 3 71.56 -16.83 -7.38
CA LEU A 3 70.33 -16.96 -6.62
C LEU A 3 69.78 -18.39 -6.58
N SER A 4 69.30 -18.77 -5.40
CA SER A 4 68.27 -19.79 -5.21
C SER A 4 66.91 -19.23 -5.66
N ARG A 5 66.23 -19.98 -6.53
CA ARG A 5 64.84 -19.75 -6.92
C ARG A 5 63.94 -20.32 -5.82
N ASN A 6 63.51 -19.47 -4.90
CA ASN A 6 62.40 -19.80 -4.01
C ASN A 6 61.08 -19.63 -4.76
N LEU A 7 60.32 -20.72 -4.82
CA LEU A 7 58.96 -20.80 -5.31
C LEU A 7 58.07 -19.96 -4.38
N MET A 8 57.65 -18.78 -4.81
CA MET A 8 56.64 -17.99 -4.10
C MET A 8 55.28 -18.26 -4.76
N THR A 9 54.53 -19.18 -4.15
CA THR A 9 53.14 -19.48 -4.51
C THR A 9 52.29 -18.28 -4.11
N VAL A 10 51.97 -17.41 -5.07
CA VAL A 10 51.00 -16.33 -4.86
C VAL A 10 49.60 -16.96 -4.89
N LEU A 11 49.04 -17.20 -3.70
CA LEU A 11 47.62 -17.50 -3.53
C LEU A 11 46.84 -16.24 -3.90
N VAL A 12 46.35 -16.16 -5.13
CA VAL A 12 45.32 -15.19 -5.51
C VAL A 12 44.02 -15.67 -4.85
N LEU A 13 43.72 -15.13 -3.66
CA LEU A 13 42.38 -15.16 -3.10
C LEU A 13 41.49 -14.34 -4.02
N ALA A 14 40.91 -15.02 -5.01
CA ALA A 14 39.73 -14.53 -5.70
C ALA A 14 38.64 -14.36 -4.64
N ALA A 15 38.45 -13.13 -4.19
CA ALA A 15 37.26 -12.72 -3.50
C ALA A 15 36.08 -12.97 -4.46
N LEU A 16 35.54 -14.19 -4.44
CA LEU A 16 34.17 -14.43 -4.87
C LEU A 16 33.33 -13.53 -3.97
N GLY A 17 33.03 -12.33 -4.48
CA GLY A 17 31.88 -11.58 -4.03
C GLY A 17 30.71 -12.52 -4.13
N LEU A 18 30.33 -13.10 -3.00
CA LEU A 18 28.99 -13.59 -2.78
C LEU A 18 28.11 -12.37 -3.02
N ILE A 19 27.70 -12.20 -4.27
CA ILE A 19 26.45 -11.54 -4.59
C ILE A 19 25.43 -12.45 -3.93
N LEU A 20 25.19 -12.21 -2.64
CA LEU A 20 23.88 -12.38 -2.07
C LEU A 20 23.00 -11.69 -3.09
N GLN A 21 22.37 -12.49 -3.95
CA GLN A 21 21.16 -12.12 -4.65
C GLN A 21 20.15 -11.90 -3.54
N SER A 22 20.34 -10.76 -2.92
CA SER A 22 19.45 -10.08 -2.04
C SER A 22 18.13 -10.15 -2.76
N ARG A 23 17.20 -10.88 -2.14
CA ARG A 23 15.84 -11.05 -2.62
C ARG A 23 15.12 -9.71 -2.47
N PHE A 24 15.63 -8.67 -3.11
CA PHE A 24 15.06 -7.35 -3.05
C PHE A 24 13.65 -7.39 -3.60
N ALA A 25 12.79 -6.62 -2.96
CA ALA A 25 11.39 -6.54 -3.28
C ALA A 25 11.23 -5.73 -4.58
N ILE A 26 11.30 -6.40 -5.73
CA ILE A 26 10.90 -5.79 -7.00
C ILE A 26 9.43 -5.38 -6.91
N ALA A 27 9.05 -4.23 -7.48
CA ALA A 27 7.65 -3.82 -7.63
C ALA A 27 6.81 -4.97 -8.21
N GLN A 28 5.76 -5.39 -7.51
CA GLN A 28 5.09 -6.68 -7.80
C GLN A 28 3.99 -6.57 -8.85
N THR A 29 3.46 -5.37 -9.05
CA THR A 29 2.33 -5.11 -9.95
C THR A 29 2.82 -4.52 -11.28
N ALA A 30 2.27 -5.05 -12.37
CA ALA A 30 2.42 -4.47 -13.70
C ALA A 30 1.32 -3.41 -13.91
N TYR A 31 1.61 -2.40 -14.72
CA TYR A 31 0.67 -1.33 -15.01
C TYR A 31 0.60 -1.06 -16.50
N ILE A 32 -0.55 -0.63 -16.98
CA ILE A 32 -0.65 -0.03 -18.30
C ILE A 32 0.10 1.31 -18.28
N GLN A 33 1.10 1.42 -19.16
CA GLN A 33 2.01 2.56 -19.24
C GLN A 33 1.62 3.54 -20.34
N ASP A 34 1.10 3.04 -21.46
CA ASP A 34 0.66 3.84 -22.59
C ASP A 34 -0.44 3.09 -23.33
N ILE A 35 -1.45 3.82 -23.83
CA ILE A 35 -2.51 3.29 -24.69
C ILE A 35 -2.76 4.29 -25.82
N LYS A 36 -2.84 3.78 -27.05
CA LYS A 36 -3.37 4.49 -28.22
C LYS A 36 -4.32 3.57 -28.97
N GLY A 37 -5.51 4.07 -29.29
CA GLY A 37 -6.55 3.26 -29.94
C GLY A 37 -7.19 2.24 -29.00
N LYS A 38 -7.83 1.23 -29.58
CA LYS A 38 -8.62 0.24 -28.83
C LYS A 38 -7.72 -0.86 -28.23
N VAL A 39 -7.66 -0.90 -26.90
CA VAL A 39 -7.01 -1.94 -26.11
C VAL A 39 -8.02 -2.50 -25.12
N GLU A 40 -8.02 -3.80 -24.95
CA GLU A 40 -8.97 -4.51 -24.11
C GLU A 40 -8.25 -5.40 -23.11
N LEU A 41 -8.81 -5.48 -21.91
CA LEU A 41 -8.37 -6.32 -20.81
C LEU A 41 -9.43 -7.38 -20.54
N LYS A 42 -8.99 -8.59 -20.25
CA LYS A 42 -9.79 -9.65 -19.66
C LYS A 42 -9.12 -10.10 -18.37
N ARG A 43 -9.78 -9.82 -17.24
CA ARG A 43 -9.39 -10.39 -15.95
C ARG A 43 -9.66 -11.89 -15.93
N LYS A 44 -8.96 -12.62 -15.07
CA LYS A 44 -9.27 -14.04 -14.80
C LYS A 44 -10.72 -14.27 -14.39
N THR A 45 -11.30 -13.33 -13.65
CA THR A 45 -12.70 -13.42 -13.17
C THR A 45 -13.73 -12.93 -14.19
N TRP A 46 -13.31 -12.38 -15.33
CA TRP A 46 -14.22 -11.88 -16.37
C TRP A 46 -14.51 -12.95 -17.42
N SER A 47 -15.76 -12.99 -17.89
CA SER A 47 -16.17 -13.83 -19.03
C SER A 47 -15.58 -13.33 -20.35
N THR A 48 -15.51 -12.00 -20.53
CA THR A 48 -15.23 -11.32 -21.80
C THR A 48 -14.16 -10.24 -21.69
N PHE A 49 -13.60 -9.85 -22.84
CA PHE A 49 -12.70 -8.70 -22.94
C PHE A 49 -13.48 -7.39 -22.81
N ARG A 50 -12.91 -6.41 -22.13
CA ARG A 50 -13.50 -5.07 -21.93
C ARG A 50 -12.48 -4.00 -22.30
N PRO A 51 -12.92 -2.88 -22.89
CA PRO A 51 -12.03 -1.78 -23.22
C PRO A 51 -11.38 -1.20 -21.95
N ILE A 52 -10.11 -0.80 -22.10
CA ILE A 52 -9.38 -0.02 -21.13
C ILE A 52 -8.81 1.22 -21.83
N THR A 53 -8.92 2.36 -21.17
CA THR A 53 -8.46 3.66 -21.70
C THR A 53 -7.46 4.35 -20.77
N ARG A 54 -7.27 3.81 -19.57
CA ARG A 54 -6.54 4.46 -18.49
C ARG A 54 -5.09 3.99 -18.40
N VAL A 55 -4.16 4.93 -18.50
CA VAL A 55 -2.79 4.75 -18.01
C VAL A 55 -2.82 4.59 -16.50
N GLY A 56 -2.03 3.66 -15.96
CA GLY A 56 -2.05 3.33 -14.53
C GLY A 56 -3.02 2.21 -14.15
N THR A 57 -3.78 1.64 -15.10
CA THR A 57 -4.58 0.42 -14.81
C THR A 57 -3.66 -0.70 -14.30
N PRO A 58 -3.89 -1.22 -13.08
CA PRO A 58 -3.09 -2.32 -12.53
C PRO A 58 -3.44 -3.62 -13.24
N LEU A 59 -2.43 -4.46 -13.46
CA LEU A 59 -2.55 -5.75 -14.14
C LEU A 59 -2.12 -6.88 -13.21
N GLU A 60 -2.86 -7.98 -13.27
CA GLU A 60 -2.61 -9.21 -12.54
C GLU A 60 -1.90 -10.23 -13.44
N GLN A 61 -1.22 -11.20 -12.81
CA GLN A 61 -0.44 -12.21 -13.53
C GLN A 61 -1.28 -13.04 -14.51
N ASP A 62 -2.54 -13.30 -14.15
CA ASP A 62 -3.48 -14.13 -14.93
C ASP A 62 -4.32 -13.32 -15.92
N ASP A 63 -4.08 -12.02 -16.04
CA ASP A 63 -4.80 -11.17 -16.97
C ASP A 63 -4.41 -11.47 -18.43
N GLN A 64 -5.32 -11.13 -19.34
CA GLN A 64 -5.11 -11.19 -20.78
C GLN A 64 -5.37 -9.84 -21.40
N LEU A 65 -4.54 -9.45 -22.36
CA LEU A 65 -4.71 -8.21 -23.12
C LEU A 65 -4.91 -8.52 -24.60
N ARG A 66 -5.64 -7.64 -25.28
CA ARG A 66 -5.81 -7.64 -26.74
C ARG A 66 -5.78 -6.21 -27.24
N ARG A 67 -5.12 -5.96 -28.37
CA ARG A 67 -5.14 -4.64 -29.04
C ARG A 67 -5.67 -4.76 -30.45
N ALA A 68 -6.35 -3.74 -30.94
CA ALA A 68 -6.71 -3.65 -32.35
C ALA A 68 -5.46 -3.44 -33.24
N SER A 69 -5.58 -3.72 -34.53
CA SER A 69 -4.50 -3.64 -35.53
C SER A 69 -3.85 -2.26 -35.60
N ASN A 70 -4.64 -1.19 -35.48
CA ASN A 70 -4.20 0.20 -35.47
C ASN A 70 -3.94 0.76 -34.05
N ALA A 71 -4.05 -0.06 -33.01
CA ALA A 71 -3.83 0.33 -31.63
C ALA A 71 -2.43 -0.02 -31.15
N SER A 72 -1.93 0.64 -30.12
CA SER A 72 -0.70 0.30 -29.42
C SER A 72 -0.90 0.38 -27.92
N ALA A 73 -0.28 -0.52 -27.17
CA ALA A 73 -0.19 -0.41 -25.73
C ALA A 73 1.18 -0.89 -25.23
N ILE A 74 1.64 -0.23 -24.16
CA ILE A 74 2.87 -0.55 -23.46
C ILE A 74 2.52 -0.91 -22.03
N VAL A 75 3.11 -2.00 -21.53
CA VAL A 75 3.00 -2.44 -20.14
C VAL A 75 4.30 -2.08 -19.41
N ALA A 76 4.18 -1.43 -18.25
CA ALA A 76 5.24 -1.28 -17.28
C ALA A 76 5.32 -2.56 -16.42
N CYS A 77 6.26 -3.45 -16.75
CA CYS A 77 6.41 -4.73 -16.08
C CYS A 77 6.96 -4.60 -14.65
N PRO A 78 6.79 -5.64 -13.81
CA PRO A 78 7.31 -5.68 -12.44
C PRO A 78 8.80 -5.36 -12.36
N ASN A 79 9.60 -5.99 -13.23
CA ASN A 79 11.07 -5.83 -13.33
C ASN A 79 11.56 -4.47 -13.88
N GLY A 80 10.71 -3.46 -13.96
CA GLY A 80 11.07 -2.13 -14.45
C GLY A 80 11.18 -2.00 -15.97
N LYS A 81 10.93 -3.05 -16.75
CA LYS A 81 10.94 -2.97 -18.23
C LYS A 81 9.61 -2.49 -18.79
N LYS A 82 9.66 -1.74 -19.88
CA LYS A 82 8.52 -1.51 -20.77
C LYS A 82 8.40 -2.63 -21.78
N GLN A 83 7.20 -3.20 -21.95
CA GLN A 83 6.95 -4.24 -22.92
C GLN A 83 5.72 -3.90 -23.76
N PRO A 84 5.83 -3.84 -25.10
CA PRO A 84 4.69 -3.61 -25.97
C PRO A 84 3.85 -4.89 -26.11
N ILE A 85 2.55 -4.72 -26.30
CA ILE A 85 1.67 -5.81 -26.75
C ILE A 85 1.93 -6.01 -28.25
N ARG A 86 2.67 -7.06 -28.64
CA ARG A 86 3.18 -7.19 -30.01
C ARG A 86 2.14 -7.65 -31.01
N ARG A 87 1.33 -8.66 -30.66
CA ARG A 87 0.36 -9.27 -31.58
C ARG A 87 -0.96 -8.49 -31.56
N ALA A 88 -1.41 -8.06 -32.74
CA ALA A 88 -2.70 -7.40 -32.91
C ALA A 88 -3.82 -8.43 -33.06
N GLU A 89 -5.03 -8.10 -32.62
CA GLU A 89 -6.25 -8.92 -32.63
C GLU A 89 -6.17 -10.25 -31.86
N GLU A 90 -4.99 -10.67 -31.45
CA GLU A 90 -4.74 -11.86 -30.65
C GLU A 90 -4.83 -11.57 -29.15
N ARG A 91 -5.35 -12.55 -28.40
CA ARG A 91 -5.21 -12.55 -26.95
C ARG A 91 -3.74 -12.82 -26.59
N THR A 92 -3.19 -12.03 -25.68
CA THR A 92 -1.84 -12.23 -25.14
C THR A 92 -1.93 -12.31 -23.62
N GLY A 93 -1.42 -13.38 -23.02
CA GLY A 93 -1.36 -13.51 -21.56
C GLY A 93 -0.32 -12.56 -20.95
N LEU A 94 -0.57 -12.07 -19.73
CA LEU A 94 0.36 -11.14 -19.08
C LEU A 94 1.73 -11.76 -18.76
N THR A 95 1.80 -13.08 -18.57
CA THR A 95 3.05 -13.84 -18.40
C THR A 95 3.91 -13.89 -19.67
N GLU A 96 3.30 -13.72 -20.85
CA GLU A 96 4.03 -13.61 -22.12
C GLU A 96 4.60 -12.20 -22.33
N ILE A 97 3.91 -11.18 -21.82
CA ILE A 97 4.34 -9.78 -21.91
C ILE A 97 5.43 -9.49 -20.87
N CYS A 98 5.17 -9.85 -19.62
CA CYS A 98 6.10 -9.70 -18.52
C CYS A 98 6.60 -11.08 -18.08
N ILE A 99 7.82 -11.44 -18.46
CA ILE A 99 8.38 -12.76 -18.15
C ILE A 99 8.74 -12.97 -16.67
N GLN A 100 8.82 -11.89 -15.90
CA GLN A 100 9.14 -11.92 -14.48
C GLN A 100 7.95 -11.38 -13.68
N TRP A 101 7.32 -12.29 -12.97
CA TRP A 101 6.28 -11.99 -11.99
C TRP A 101 6.77 -12.36 -10.61
N LYS A 102 6.47 -11.49 -9.65
CA LYS A 102 6.56 -11.82 -8.23
C LYS A 102 5.13 -11.87 -7.73
N GLY A 103 4.79 -12.92 -6.99
CA GLY A 103 3.45 -13.07 -6.43
C GLY A 103 3.08 -11.84 -5.62
N ILE A 104 1.92 -11.27 -5.90
CA ILE A 104 1.33 -10.22 -5.08
C ILE A 104 0.95 -10.88 -3.77
N ILE A 105 1.54 -10.43 -2.65
CA ILE A 105 1.09 -10.85 -1.34
C ILE A 105 -0.17 -10.03 -1.05
N SER A 106 -1.34 -10.57 -1.40
CA SER A 106 -2.62 -10.01 -0.96
C SER A 106 -2.64 -10.01 0.56
N LYS A 107 -2.79 -8.82 1.15
CA LYS A 107 -2.85 -8.68 2.61
C LYS A 107 -4.30 -8.52 2.99
N GLY A 108 -4.73 -9.41 3.87
CA GLY A 108 -6.04 -9.32 4.50
C GLY A 108 -6.18 -8.03 5.30
N PRO A 109 -7.36 -7.83 5.91
CA PRO A 109 -7.60 -6.67 6.77
C PRO A 109 -6.54 -6.58 7.89
N PRO A 110 -6.31 -5.37 8.43
CA PRO A 110 -5.48 -5.21 9.62
C PRO A 110 -6.02 -6.11 10.75
N PRO A 111 -5.18 -6.56 11.69
CA PRO A 111 -5.66 -7.28 12.87
C PRO A 111 -6.74 -6.48 13.59
N PHE A 112 -7.77 -7.17 14.07
CA PHE A 112 -8.96 -6.53 14.67
C PHE A 112 -8.62 -5.47 15.72
N GLY A 113 -7.64 -5.76 16.60
CA GLY A 113 -7.21 -4.84 17.67
C GLY A 113 -6.38 -3.63 17.21
N SER A 114 -6.20 -3.39 15.91
CA SER A 114 -5.45 -2.23 15.38
C SER A 114 -6.33 -1.21 14.64
N ILE A 115 -7.63 -1.50 14.50
CA ILE A 115 -8.60 -0.64 13.81
C ILE A 115 -8.92 0.58 14.68
N GLY A 116 -8.72 1.77 14.15
CA GLY A 116 -9.07 3.03 14.79
C GLY A 116 -9.27 4.14 13.77
N GLY A 117 -9.01 5.38 14.18
CA GLY A 117 -9.28 6.55 13.35
C GLY A 117 -10.76 6.71 13.03
N ILE A 118 -11.63 6.43 14.00
CA ILE A 118 -13.10 6.49 13.85
C ILE A 118 -13.66 7.75 14.50
N ASP A 119 -13.31 8.00 15.77
CA ASP A 119 -13.86 9.10 16.54
C ASP A 119 -13.07 10.39 16.33
N LEU A 120 -13.60 11.29 15.50
CA LEU A 120 -13.02 12.59 15.20
C LEU A 120 -12.99 13.54 16.40
N GLN A 121 -13.67 13.22 17.50
CA GLN A 121 -13.67 14.02 18.71
C GLN A 121 -12.46 13.75 19.60
N ARG A 122 -11.61 12.77 19.29
CA ARG A 122 -10.37 12.47 20.02
C ARG A 122 -9.19 12.41 19.05
N PRO A 123 -7.96 12.71 19.50
CA PRO A 123 -6.82 12.59 18.62
C PRO A 123 -6.52 11.11 18.38
N PHE A 124 -6.17 10.74 17.16
CA PHE A 124 -5.73 9.43 16.73
C PHE A 124 -4.55 9.62 15.78
N LEU A 125 -3.55 8.76 15.93
CA LEU A 125 -2.34 8.80 15.12
C LEU A 125 -2.68 8.41 13.68
N ILE A 126 -2.39 9.30 12.72
CA ILE A 126 -2.52 9.05 11.28
C ILE A 126 -1.19 8.49 10.73
N SER A 127 -0.06 9.06 11.15
CA SER A 127 1.26 8.59 10.74
C SER A 127 2.28 8.98 11.79
N PRO A 128 3.31 8.16 12.08
CA PRO A 128 3.50 6.79 11.61
C PRO A 128 2.61 5.80 12.39
N ARG A 129 1.78 5.01 11.71
CA ARG A 129 0.88 4.03 12.34
C ARG A 129 1.09 2.65 11.72
N ARG A 130 1.43 1.64 12.54
CA ARG A 130 1.65 0.25 12.10
C ARG A 130 2.60 0.17 10.89
N THR A 131 3.75 0.81 11.00
CA THR A 131 4.63 1.04 9.82
C THR A 131 6.11 0.86 10.14
N LEU A 132 6.84 0.39 9.15
CA LEU A 132 8.28 0.57 9.02
C LEU A 132 8.54 2.00 8.53
N LEU A 133 9.73 2.55 8.80
CA LEU A 133 10.14 3.88 8.35
C LEU A 133 11.55 3.87 7.78
N LEU A 134 11.72 4.60 6.67
CA LEU A 134 13.03 4.89 6.07
C LEU A 134 13.80 5.99 6.81
N SER A 135 13.09 6.90 7.48
CA SER A 135 13.66 8.05 8.18
C SER A 135 13.57 7.90 9.69
N ALA A 136 14.64 8.24 10.40
CA ALA A 136 14.69 8.33 11.85
C ALA A 136 14.06 9.64 12.41
N THR A 137 13.64 10.55 11.53
CA THR A 137 12.96 11.81 11.87
C THR A 137 11.56 11.86 11.25
N PRO A 138 10.64 10.96 11.63
CA PRO A 138 9.33 10.89 11.00
C PRO A 138 8.49 12.14 11.26
N ALA A 139 7.65 12.47 10.27
CA ALA A 139 6.52 13.36 10.47
C ALA A 139 5.44 12.61 11.25
N LEU A 140 5.14 13.09 12.45
CA LEU A 140 4.02 12.66 13.28
C LEU A 140 2.80 13.48 12.86
N ARG A 141 1.70 12.82 12.49
CA ARG A 141 0.42 13.46 12.13
C ARG A 141 -0.72 12.76 12.84
N TRP A 142 -1.71 13.54 13.30
CA TRP A 142 -2.94 13.05 13.89
C TRP A 142 -4.12 13.86 13.39
N ASN A 143 -5.35 13.40 13.64
CA ASN A 143 -6.52 14.24 13.35
C ASN A 143 -6.61 15.41 14.33
N ALA A 144 -6.98 16.57 13.81
CA ALA A 144 -7.30 17.71 14.65
C ALA A 144 -8.59 17.46 15.46
N VAL A 145 -8.63 17.97 16.68
CA VAL A 145 -9.78 17.90 17.57
C VAL A 145 -10.31 19.30 17.84
N SER A 146 -11.60 19.52 17.54
CA SER A 146 -12.25 20.83 17.75
C SER A 146 -12.15 21.29 19.21
N GLY A 147 -11.90 22.59 19.40
CA GLY A 147 -11.72 23.21 20.73
C GLY A 147 -10.34 22.98 21.37
N THR A 148 -9.40 22.36 20.66
CA THR A 148 -8.02 22.16 21.15
C THR A 148 -7.13 23.33 20.76
N SER A 149 -6.40 23.90 21.73
CA SER A 149 -5.43 24.99 21.50
C SER A 149 -3.99 24.49 21.35
N HIS A 150 -3.68 23.34 21.95
CA HIS A 150 -2.40 22.66 21.80
C HIS A 150 -2.51 21.16 22.13
N TYR A 151 -1.54 20.40 21.64
CA TYR A 151 -1.36 18.98 21.86
C TYR A 151 -0.06 18.74 22.60
N THR A 152 -0.09 17.86 23.59
CA THR A 152 1.11 17.21 24.14
C THR A 152 1.34 15.93 23.35
N VAL A 153 2.53 15.81 22.75
CA VAL A 153 2.93 14.65 21.94
C VAL A 153 4.07 13.94 22.62
N GLN A 154 3.98 12.62 22.76
CA GLN A 154 5.02 11.79 23.35
C GLN A 154 5.37 10.64 22.41
N ILE A 155 6.66 10.32 22.31
CA ILE A 155 7.12 9.04 21.77
C ILE A 155 7.49 8.16 22.96
N LEU A 156 7.04 6.91 22.93
CA LEU A 156 7.29 5.94 23.97
C LEU A 156 8.05 4.73 23.42
N ASN A 157 8.91 4.16 24.25
CA ASN A 157 9.55 2.87 24.05
C ASN A 157 9.19 1.95 25.23
N SER A 158 8.52 0.83 24.97
CA SER A 158 8.01 -0.08 26.00
C SER A 158 7.25 0.65 27.12
N GLY A 159 6.40 1.62 26.74
CA GLY A 159 5.60 2.42 27.68
C GLY A 159 6.35 3.54 28.41
N LYS A 160 7.67 3.68 28.24
CA LYS A 160 8.45 4.78 28.81
C LYS A 160 8.54 5.93 27.83
N VAL A 161 8.25 7.15 28.29
CA VAL A 161 8.41 8.37 27.48
C VAL A 161 9.90 8.59 27.19
N VAL A 162 10.26 8.59 25.90
CA VAL A 162 11.62 8.88 25.44
C VAL A 162 11.76 10.27 24.84
N TRP A 163 10.64 10.86 24.41
CA TRP A 163 10.58 12.22 23.92
C TRP A 163 9.18 12.80 24.15
N GLN A 164 9.11 14.10 24.45
CA GLN A 164 7.87 14.83 24.66
C GLN A 164 8.01 16.25 24.15
N THR A 165 6.94 16.80 23.58
CA THR A 165 6.83 18.22 23.26
C THR A 165 5.38 18.70 23.27
N GLN A 166 5.19 20.00 23.09
CA GLN A 166 3.88 20.63 22.87
C GLN A 166 3.85 21.38 21.54
N VAL A 167 2.76 21.23 20.80
CA VAL A 167 2.54 21.91 19.51
C VAL A 167 1.10 22.35 19.35
N LYS A 168 0.86 23.36 18.50
CA LYS A 168 -0.50 23.82 18.15
C LYS A 168 -1.09 23.04 16.98
N GLU A 169 -0.27 22.78 15.97
CA GLU A 169 -0.68 22.09 14.75
C GLU A 169 -0.85 20.59 15.00
N PRO A 170 -1.74 19.91 14.25
CA PRO A 170 -1.98 18.47 14.38
C PRO A 170 -0.88 17.61 13.71
N GLN A 171 0.34 18.16 13.66
CA GLN A 171 1.50 17.54 13.06
C GLN A 171 2.80 18.13 13.63
N ILE A 172 3.85 17.31 13.68
CA ILE A 172 5.21 17.73 14.01
C ILE A 172 6.23 16.77 13.38
N THR A 173 7.36 17.29 12.93
CA THR A 173 8.51 16.44 12.56
C THR A 173 9.32 16.14 13.81
N TYR A 174 9.54 14.86 14.09
CA TYR A 174 10.40 14.44 15.19
C TYR A 174 11.85 14.92 14.95
N PRO A 175 12.49 15.64 15.90
CA PRO A 175 13.75 16.34 15.64
C PRO A 175 15.00 15.44 15.55
N GLY A 176 14.89 14.15 15.87
CA GLY A 176 16.05 13.23 15.85
C GLY A 176 16.85 13.17 17.15
N ASN A 177 16.45 13.90 18.19
CA ASN A 177 17.11 13.90 19.50
C ASN A 177 16.08 13.66 20.63
N PRO A 178 16.19 12.59 21.44
CA PRO A 178 17.23 11.55 21.43
C PRO A 178 17.07 10.51 20.31
N ALA A 179 18.15 10.17 19.60
CA ALA A 179 18.11 9.30 18.42
C ALA A 179 17.31 8.00 18.62
N LEU A 180 16.32 7.78 17.75
CA LEU A 180 15.53 6.54 17.70
C LEU A 180 16.37 5.39 17.15
N GLN A 181 16.21 4.21 17.74
CA GLN A 181 17.01 3.04 17.43
C GLN A 181 16.31 2.15 16.39
N PRO A 182 17.02 1.66 15.36
CA PRO A 182 16.48 0.67 14.44
C PRO A 182 15.97 -0.58 15.15
N GLY A 183 14.87 -1.16 14.66
CA GLY A 183 14.27 -2.39 15.21
C GLY A 183 13.52 -2.24 16.54
N THR A 184 13.51 -1.05 17.13
CA THR A 184 12.73 -0.76 18.33
C THR A 184 11.29 -0.40 17.95
N LEU A 185 10.33 -0.93 18.71
CA LEU A 185 8.91 -0.59 18.61
C LEU A 185 8.65 0.70 19.38
N TYR A 186 8.31 1.75 18.65
CA TYR A 186 7.93 3.04 19.22
C TYR A 186 6.43 3.28 19.07
N SER A 187 5.78 3.81 20.10
CA SER A 187 4.41 4.28 20.03
C SER A 187 4.35 5.80 20.20
N VAL A 188 3.26 6.40 19.72
CA VAL A 188 3.00 7.84 19.86
C VAL A 188 1.74 8.04 20.68
N LEU A 189 1.83 8.85 21.72
CA LEU A 189 0.69 9.35 22.48
C LEU A 189 0.44 10.81 22.13
N ILE A 190 -0.83 11.13 21.86
CA ILE A 190 -1.29 12.50 21.65
C ILE A 190 -2.35 12.80 22.69
N GLN A 191 -2.18 13.90 23.41
CA GLN A 191 -3.16 14.39 24.37
C GLN A 191 -3.49 15.85 24.07
N THR A 192 -4.78 16.20 24.04
CA THR A 192 -5.24 17.58 23.90
C THR A 192 -5.13 18.30 25.24
N ASN A 193 -5.05 19.63 25.20
CA ASN A 193 -5.16 20.47 26.40
C ASN A 193 -6.51 20.34 27.14
N THR A 194 -7.52 19.77 26.47
CA THR A 194 -8.85 19.47 27.03
C THR A 194 -8.95 18.08 27.66
N GLY A 195 -7.84 17.33 27.73
CA GLY A 195 -7.75 16.03 28.39
C GLY A 195 -8.12 14.82 27.52
N LYS A 196 -8.43 15.01 26.23
CA LYS A 196 -8.71 13.91 25.31
C LYS A 196 -7.41 13.28 24.82
N SER A 197 -7.36 11.95 24.70
CA SER A 197 -6.11 11.22 24.43
C SER A 197 -6.27 10.13 23.38
N SER A 198 -5.21 9.90 22.60
CA SER A 198 -5.14 8.84 21.59
C SER A 198 -5.04 7.43 22.19
N GLN A 199 -4.68 7.30 23.46
CA GLN A 199 -4.70 6.01 24.16
C GLN A 199 -6.10 5.42 24.29
N SER A 200 -7.14 6.27 24.29
CA SER A 200 -8.54 5.83 24.43
C SER A 200 -9.10 5.07 23.22
N GLU A 201 -8.30 4.86 22.17
CA GLU A 201 -8.67 3.96 21.09
C GLU A 201 -8.51 2.47 21.45
N ASP A 202 -7.90 2.15 22.60
CA ASP A 202 -7.62 0.78 23.09
C ASP A 202 -6.95 -0.14 22.03
N ASN A 203 -6.23 0.49 21.10
CA ASN A 203 -5.60 -0.16 19.96
C ASN A 203 -4.21 -0.68 20.30
N THR A 204 -3.88 -1.83 19.70
CA THR A 204 -2.60 -2.52 19.82
C THR A 204 -1.99 -2.72 18.44
N GLY A 205 -0.66 -2.89 18.35
CA GLY A 205 -0.02 -3.15 17.08
C GLY A 205 -0.07 -1.97 16.12
N ILE A 206 -0.04 -0.74 16.65
CA ILE A 206 -0.04 0.52 15.90
C ILE A 206 1.32 1.25 15.96
N GLU A 207 2.32 0.61 16.56
CA GLU A 207 3.68 1.11 16.70
C GLU A 207 4.35 1.37 15.34
N PHE A 208 5.54 1.96 15.39
CA PHE A 208 6.41 2.07 14.24
C PHE A 208 7.83 1.57 14.54
N ILE A 209 8.54 1.18 13.49
CA ILE A 209 9.90 0.66 13.56
C ILE A 209 10.78 1.41 12.55
N ILE A 210 11.93 1.91 13.02
CA ILE A 210 12.95 2.48 12.14
C ILE A 210 13.75 1.34 11.49
N LEU A 211 13.95 1.41 10.16
CA LEU A 211 14.80 0.46 9.45
C LEU A 211 16.29 0.77 9.67
N ARG A 212 17.15 -0.25 9.52
CA ARG A 212 18.60 -0.05 9.57
C ARG A 212 19.09 0.57 8.27
N ASP A 213 20.16 1.35 8.34
CA ASP A 213 20.75 2.03 7.18
C ASP A 213 21.06 1.10 6.01
N ALA A 214 21.51 -0.13 6.28
CA ALA A 214 21.79 -1.11 5.23
C ALA A 214 20.52 -1.48 4.43
N ASP A 215 19.40 -1.68 5.12
CA ASP A 215 18.11 -1.96 4.50
C ASP A 215 17.56 -0.70 3.80
N VAL A 216 17.73 0.49 4.40
CA VAL A 216 17.31 1.77 3.79
C VAL A 216 18.04 2.02 2.48
N LYS A 217 19.36 1.82 2.40
CA LYS A 217 20.16 2.03 1.18
C LYS A 217 19.67 1.15 0.02
N VAL A 218 19.37 -0.10 0.33
CA VAL A 218 18.79 -1.05 -0.61
C VAL A 218 17.45 -0.55 -1.15
N ILE A 219 16.58 -0.11 -0.25
CA ILE A 219 15.23 0.30 -0.60
C ILE A 219 15.27 1.57 -1.44
N GLN A 220 16.13 2.50 -1.08
CA GLN A 220 16.35 3.74 -1.83
C GLN A 220 16.93 3.46 -3.22
N ALA A 221 17.81 2.47 -3.40
CA ALA A 221 18.32 2.10 -4.72
C ALA A 221 17.19 1.61 -5.66
N GLU A 222 16.28 0.77 -5.18
CA GLU A 222 15.11 0.32 -5.95
C GLU A 222 14.13 1.48 -6.20
N ALA A 223 13.84 2.29 -5.18
CA ALA A 223 12.98 3.46 -5.31
C ALA A 223 13.53 4.44 -6.36
N ASN A 224 14.84 4.70 -6.35
CA ASN A 224 15.51 5.53 -7.35
C ASN A 224 15.41 4.93 -8.75
N THR A 225 15.54 3.61 -8.89
CA THR A 225 15.34 2.91 -10.17
C THR A 225 13.92 3.13 -10.71
N ILE A 226 12.89 3.03 -9.86
CA ILE A 226 11.50 3.32 -10.24
C ILE A 226 11.35 4.79 -10.66
N LEU A 227 11.90 5.73 -9.88
CA LEU A 227 11.77 7.17 -10.13
C LEU A 227 12.52 7.63 -11.39
N GLN A 228 13.67 7.02 -11.70
CA GLN A 228 14.49 7.34 -12.88
C GLN A 228 14.05 6.61 -14.15
N SER A 229 13.16 5.62 -14.04
CA SER A 229 12.57 4.95 -15.20
C SER A 229 11.90 5.95 -16.16
N ASP A 230 11.62 5.52 -17.38
CA ASP A 230 10.92 6.32 -18.37
C ASP A 230 9.38 6.18 -18.26
N PHE A 231 8.87 5.62 -17.16
CA PHE A 231 7.42 5.49 -16.92
C PHE A 231 6.70 6.84 -16.75
N THR A 232 5.38 6.84 -16.89
CA THR A 232 4.59 8.06 -16.63
C THR A 232 4.63 8.40 -15.14
N THR A 233 4.40 9.66 -14.79
CA THR A 233 4.40 10.10 -13.39
C THR A 233 3.41 9.30 -12.53
N GLU A 234 2.22 9.01 -13.05
CA GLU A 234 1.22 8.18 -12.36
C GLU A 234 1.72 6.75 -12.14
N VAL A 235 2.27 6.10 -13.16
CA VAL A 235 2.81 4.74 -13.04
C VAL A 235 3.99 4.69 -12.07
N LYS A 236 4.87 5.70 -12.06
CA LYS A 236 5.94 5.80 -11.07
C LYS A 236 5.40 5.89 -9.65
N ALA A 237 4.41 6.75 -9.41
CA ALA A 237 3.79 6.92 -8.10
C ALA A 237 3.13 5.62 -7.62
N LEU A 238 2.35 4.96 -8.48
CA LEU A 238 1.69 3.70 -8.17
C LEU A 238 2.69 2.56 -7.91
N LYS A 239 3.74 2.43 -8.74
CA LYS A 239 4.78 1.42 -8.56
C LYS A 239 5.57 1.65 -7.27
N LEU A 240 5.92 2.90 -6.96
CA LEU A 240 6.66 3.22 -5.74
C LEU A 240 5.81 2.99 -4.48
N ALA A 241 4.54 3.41 -4.49
CA ALA A 241 3.62 3.16 -3.40
C ALA A 241 3.36 1.65 -3.20
N ASN A 242 3.20 0.89 -4.29
CA ASN A 242 3.06 -0.57 -4.22
C ASN A 242 4.33 -1.23 -3.67
N TYR A 243 5.50 -0.79 -4.11
CA TYR A 243 6.78 -1.27 -3.60
C TYR A 243 6.88 -1.08 -2.08
N TYR A 244 6.65 0.14 -1.60
CA TYR A 244 6.68 0.45 -0.16
C TYR A 244 5.57 -0.28 0.63
N GLY A 245 4.32 -0.24 0.16
CA GLY A 245 3.20 -0.92 0.81
C GLY A 245 3.37 -2.44 0.87
N ASN A 246 4.16 -3.01 -0.03
CA ASN A 246 4.49 -4.44 -0.03
C ASN A 246 5.77 -4.80 0.71
N TYR A 247 6.68 -3.83 0.92
CA TYR A 247 7.96 -4.06 1.58
C TYR A 247 7.79 -4.48 3.04
N GLY A 248 8.22 -5.70 3.35
CA GLY A 248 8.32 -6.21 4.71
C GLY A 248 9.74 -6.69 5.02
N ILE A 249 10.05 -6.83 6.32
CA ILE A 249 11.36 -7.29 6.78
C ILE A 249 11.51 -8.78 6.42
N SER A 250 12.50 -9.10 5.58
CA SER A 250 12.76 -10.49 5.14
C SER A 250 13.49 -11.34 6.18
N GLN A 251 14.22 -10.72 7.10
CA GLN A 251 14.92 -11.38 8.22
C GLN A 251 14.57 -10.70 9.55
N PRO A 252 13.37 -10.96 10.11
CA PRO A 252 12.88 -10.31 11.34
C PRO A 252 13.82 -10.49 12.54
N SER A 253 14.45 -11.65 12.67
CA SER A 253 15.40 -11.94 13.75
C SER A 253 16.60 -11.00 13.76
N SER A 254 17.00 -10.47 12.59
CA SER A 254 18.10 -9.50 12.50
C SER A 254 17.74 -8.12 13.08
N TYR A 255 16.45 -7.88 13.33
CA TYR A 255 15.91 -6.74 14.07
C TYR A 255 15.54 -7.09 15.52
N GLY A 256 15.74 -8.33 15.96
CA GLY A 256 15.22 -8.81 17.24
C GLY A 256 13.70 -8.99 17.26
N LEU A 257 13.04 -9.04 16.10
CA LEU A 257 11.59 -9.17 15.97
C LEU A 257 11.19 -10.61 15.71
N SER A 258 10.03 -11.01 16.24
CA SER A 258 9.38 -12.26 15.84
C SER A 258 8.85 -12.15 14.41
N LYS A 259 8.63 -13.30 13.76
CA LYS A 259 8.06 -13.33 12.41
C LYS A 259 6.64 -12.77 12.40
N GLU A 260 5.85 -13.12 13.40
CA GLU A 260 4.46 -12.69 13.57
C GLU A 260 4.36 -11.17 13.73
N VAL A 261 5.28 -10.57 14.51
CA VAL A 261 5.37 -9.11 14.63
C VAL A 261 5.70 -8.52 13.26
N ALA A 262 6.79 -8.93 12.63
CA ALA A 262 7.26 -8.34 11.37
C ALA A 262 6.26 -8.48 10.19
N GLU A 263 5.49 -9.56 10.15
CA GLU A 263 4.44 -9.78 9.14
C GLU A 263 3.36 -8.69 9.16
N GLY A 264 3.21 -7.96 10.26
CA GLY A 264 2.26 -6.87 10.42
C GLY A 264 2.70 -5.50 9.90
N TYR A 265 4.00 -5.26 9.67
CA TYR A 265 4.56 -3.93 9.41
C TYR A 265 5.09 -3.78 7.99
N ARG A 266 4.78 -2.66 7.35
CA ARG A 266 5.23 -2.31 5.99
C ARG A 266 5.66 -0.86 5.94
N LEU A 267 6.29 -0.42 4.85
CA LEU A 267 6.57 1.01 4.63
C LEU A 267 5.30 1.79 4.25
N SER A 268 4.21 1.60 5.02
CA SER A 268 2.89 2.16 4.72
C SER A 268 2.90 3.67 4.81
N ALA A 269 3.61 4.27 5.78
CA ALA A 269 3.74 5.71 5.88
C ALA A 269 4.43 6.32 4.63
N ASP A 270 5.54 5.72 4.19
CA ASP A 270 6.23 6.15 2.96
C ASP A 270 5.35 5.94 1.71
N ALA A 271 4.61 4.83 1.64
CA ALA A 271 3.67 4.56 0.55
C ALA A 271 2.51 5.57 0.48
N ILE A 272 1.92 5.89 1.64
CA ILE A 272 0.85 6.89 1.78
C ILE A 272 1.37 8.25 1.34
N ALA A 273 2.54 8.67 1.84
CA ALA A 273 3.13 9.96 1.49
C ALA A 273 3.37 10.12 -0.02
N VAL A 274 3.78 9.04 -0.72
CA VAL A 274 3.93 9.05 -2.19
C VAL A 274 2.61 9.36 -2.89
N LEU A 275 1.51 8.72 -2.49
CA LEU A 275 0.21 8.92 -3.14
C LEU A 275 -0.45 10.23 -2.74
N GLU A 276 -0.36 10.64 -1.47
CA GLU A 276 -0.84 11.96 -1.02
C GLU A 276 -0.15 13.09 -1.78
N THR A 277 1.19 13.06 -1.87
CA THR A 277 1.95 14.05 -2.64
C THR A 277 1.55 14.07 -4.11
N PHE A 278 1.21 12.90 -4.69
CA PHE A 278 0.76 12.82 -6.08
C PHE A 278 -0.66 13.38 -6.27
N ILE A 279 -1.54 13.18 -5.30
CA ILE A 279 -2.88 13.77 -5.24
C ILE A 279 -2.80 15.30 -5.08
N ASP A 280 -1.96 15.79 -4.17
CA ASP A 280 -1.77 17.23 -3.92
C ASP A 280 -1.26 17.98 -5.16
N LYS A 281 -0.56 17.27 -6.06
CA LYS A 281 -0.14 17.78 -7.38
C LYS A 281 -1.26 17.77 -8.43
N GLY A 282 -2.49 17.47 -8.05
CA GLY A 282 -3.69 17.55 -8.89
C GLY A 282 -4.13 16.23 -9.54
N SER A 283 -3.61 15.08 -9.09
CA SER A 283 -4.06 13.78 -9.61
C SER A 283 -5.55 13.55 -9.30
N ARG A 284 -6.30 13.08 -10.30
CA ARG A 284 -7.72 12.69 -10.19
C ARG A 284 -7.93 11.22 -10.56
N SER A 285 -6.91 10.39 -10.38
CA SER A 285 -6.96 8.97 -10.77
C SER A 285 -7.72 8.13 -9.73
N PRO A 286 -8.81 7.43 -10.11
CA PRO A 286 -9.54 6.57 -9.18
C PRO A 286 -8.67 5.42 -8.65
N VAL A 287 -7.71 4.94 -9.47
CA VAL A 287 -6.74 3.91 -9.06
C VAL A 287 -5.85 4.40 -7.92
N VAL A 288 -5.40 5.67 -7.99
CA VAL A 288 -4.55 6.30 -6.97
C VAL A 288 -5.31 6.42 -5.66
N TYR A 289 -6.53 6.97 -5.70
CA TYR A 289 -7.37 7.11 -4.50
C TYR A 289 -7.73 5.76 -3.88
N ARG A 290 -8.09 4.76 -4.68
CA ARG A 290 -8.37 3.41 -4.15
C ARG A 290 -7.12 2.79 -3.53
N THR A 291 -5.96 2.96 -4.17
CA THR A 291 -4.69 2.45 -3.63
C THR A 291 -4.36 3.12 -2.29
N LEU A 292 -4.60 4.43 -2.18
CA LEU A 292 -4.48 5.15 -0.91
C LEU A 292 -5.44 4.63 0.16
N GLY A 293 -6.69 4.35 -0.21
CA GLY A 293 -7.68 3.72 0.68
C GLY A 293 -7.22 2.36 1.20
N ASN A 294 -6.66 1.51 0.34
CA ASN A 294 -6.09 0.23 0.75
C ASN A 294 -4.92 0.40 1.73
N LEU A 295 -4.03 1.37 1.51
CA LEU A 295 -2.89 1.64 2.39
C LEU A 295 -3.36 2.15 3.76
N TYR A 296 -4.34 3.06 3.78
CA TYR A 296 -4.95 3.51 5.04
C TYR A 296 -5.60 2.35 5.77
N TRP A 297 -6.31 1.48 5.05
CA TRP A 297 -6.92 0.31 5.63
C TRP A 297 -5.89 -0.65 6.24
N GLN A 298 -4.76 -0.88 5.57
CA GLN A 298 -3.66 -1.70 6.09
C GLN A 298 -3.08 -1.18 7.41
N THR A 299 -3.16 0.13 7.67
CA THR A 299 -2.72 0.76 8.94
C THR A 299 -3.81 0.79 10.01
N GLY A 300 -5.03 0.33 9.68
CA GLY A 300 -6.19 0.37 10.58
C GLY A 300 -6.89 1.73 10.64
N LEU A 301 -6.60 2.68 9.75
CA LEU A 301 -7.23 4.00 9.74
C LEU A 301 -8.56 3.98 8.99
N MET A 302 -9.63 3.72 9.73
CA MET A 302 -10.99 3.57 9.19
C MET A 302 -11.43 4.81 8.39
N LYS A 303 -11.46 6.00 9.01
CA LYS A 303 -12.01 7.20 8.36
C LYS A 303 -11.15 7.67 7.18
N SER A 304 -9.83 7.59 7.30
CA SER A 304 -8.93 7.95 6.19
C SER A 304 -9.08 6.99 5.00
N ALA A 305 -9.24 5.68 5.26
CA ALA A 305 -9.52 4.70 4.22
C ALA A 305 -10.86 4.95 3.54
N GLU A 306 -11.91 5.19 4.33
CA GLU A 306 -13.25 5.49 3.83
C GLU A 306 -13.22 6.72 2.91
N ASN A 307 -12.65 7.83 3.37
CA ASN A 307 -12.56 9.07 2.58
C ASN A 307 -11.82 8.83 1.26
N ALA A 308 -10.70 8.11 1.27
CA ALA A 308 -9.95 7.81 0.06
C ALA A 308 -10.73 6.90 -0.91
N TYR A 309 -11.47 5.90 -0.43
CA TYR A 309 -12.35 5.10 -1.29
C TYR A 309 -13.51 5.91 -1.85
N LEU A 310 -14.11 6.81 -1.07
CA LEU A 310 -15.17 7.70 -1.55
C LEU A 310 -14.65 8.64 -2.64
N SER A 311 -13.45 9.21 -2.48
CA SER A 311 -12.81 9.98 -3.55
C SER A 311 -12.51 9.15 -4.80
N ALA A 312 -12.18 7.85 -4.64
CA ALA A 312 -12.03 6.95 -5.79
C ALA A 312 -13.37 6.75 -6.54
N ILE A 313 -14.48 6.64 -5.81
CA ILE A 313 -15.83 6.51 -6.37
C ILE A 313 -16.22 7.78 -7.12
N GLU A 314 -15.96 8.96 -6.54
CA GLU A 314 -16.32 10.26 -7.12
C GLU A 314 -15.52 10.62 -8.38
N THR A 315 -14.30 10.07 -8.51
CA THR A 315 -13.41 10.35 -9.66
C THR A 315 -13.63 9.43 -10.86
N VAL A 316 -14.53 8.45 -10.75
CA VAL A 316 -14.94 7.59 -11.86
C VAL A 316 -15.82 8.38 -12.83
N GLN A 317 -15.38 8.50 -14.08
CA GLN A 317 -16.05 9.32 -15.09
C GLN A 317 -16.59 8.53 -16.29
N SER A 318 -16.20 7.27 -16.44
CA SER A 318 -16.58 6.48 -17.61
C SER A 318 -16.86 5.01 -17.29
N SER A 319 -17.47 4.31 -18.24
CA SER A 319 -17.82 2.90 -18.10
C SER A 319 -16.59 1.98 -17.97
N GLU A 320 -15.45 2.42 -18.50
CA GLU A 320 -14.16 1.75 -18.44
C GLU A 320 -13.61 1.70 -17.01
N ASP A 321 -13.95 2.69 -16.19
CA ASP A 321 -13.52 2.81 -14.78
C ASP A 321 -14.46 2.11 -13.78
N LEU A 322 -15.54 1.48 -14.25
CA LEU A 322 -16.51 0.81 -13.38
C LEU A 322 -15.91 -0.31 -12.52
N GLU A 323 -14.78 -0.88 -12.95
CA GLU A 323 -14.03 -1.80 -12.09
C GLU A 323 -13.51 -1.09 -10.83
N GLU A 324 -12.88 0.07 -10.97
CA GLU A 324 -12.35 0.84 -9.83
C GLU A 324 -13.48 1.32 -8.91
N TRP A 325 -14.62 1.73 -9.47
CA TRP A 325 -15.83 2.04 -8.72
C TRP A 325 -16.29 0.87 -7.85
N SER A 326 -16.37 -0.33 -8.46
CA SER A 326 -16.83 -1.55 -7.77
C SER A 326 -15.84 -2.00 -6.70
N LEU A 327 -14.54 -1.88 -6.95
CA LEU A 327 -13.49 -2.23 -6.00
C LEU A 327 -13.43 -1.24 -4.82
N ALA A 328 -13.62 0.05 -5.07
CA ALA A 328 -13.67 1.06 -4.00
C ALA A 328 -14.89 0.84 -3.09
N MET A 329 -16.07 0.57 -3.66
CA MET A 329 -17.27 0.22 -2.88
C MET A 329 -17.11 -1.09 -2.10
N PHE A 330 -16.45 -2.08 -2.69
CA PHE A 330 -16.09 -3.30 -1.98
C PHE A 330 -15.22 -2.96 -0.76
N GLY A 331 -14.20 -2.13 -0.94
CA GLY A 331 -13.33 -1.64 0.13
C GLY A 331 -14.11 -0.97 1.26
N VAL A 332 -15.03 -0.05 0.96
CA VAL A 332 -15.90 0.58 1.97
C VAL A 332 -16.78 -0.46 2.69
N GLY A 333 -17.29 -1.47 1.99
CA GLY A 333 -18.00 -2.59 2.60
C GLY A 333 -17.13 -3.36 3.61
N GLU A 334 -15.85 -3.57 3.30
CA GLU A 334 -14.90 -4.24 4.21
C GLU A 334 -14.65 -3.44 5.47
N LEU A 335 -14.54 -2.11 5.34
CA LEU A 335 -14.41 -1.20 6.46
C LEU A 335 -15.56 -1.37 7.45
N TYR A 336 -16.81 -1.25 6.97
CA TYR A 336 -17.99 -1.34 7.84
C TYR A 336 -18.22 -2.73 8.42
N GLU A 337 -17.90 -3.79 7.66
CA GLU A 337 -17.99 -5.15 8.21
C GLU A 337 -16.99 -5.36 9.35
N ALA A 338 -15.80 -4.79 9.25
CA ALA A 338 -14.77 -4.93 10.27
C ALA A 338 -15.16 -4.30 11.60
N ILE A 339 -15.91 -3.20 11.58
CA ILE A 339 -16.49 -2.57 12.79
C ILE A 339 -17.89 -3.09 13.14
N GLN A 340 -18.32 -4.18 12.50
CA GLN A 340 -19.62 -4.84 12.71
C GLN A 340 -20.86 -3.99 12.41
N ASP A 341 -20.71 -2.90 11.64
CA ASP A 341 -21.87 -2.20 11.07
C ASP A 341 -22.36 -2.96 9.84
N PHE A 342 -23.03 -4.08 10.09
CA PHE A 342 -23.49 -4.98 9.04
C PHE A 342 -24.55 -4.36 8.13
N ARG A 343 -25.23 -3.28 8.55
CA ARG A 343 -26.18 -2.55 7.70
C ARG A 343 -25.45 -1.75 6.64
N GLN A 344 -24.46 -0.95 7.05
CA GLN A 344 -23.63 -0.22 6.09
C GLN A 344 -22.83 -1.17 5.20
N ALA A 345 -22.22 -2.22 5.77
CA ALA A 345 -21.51 -3.23 4.99
C ALA A 345 -22.41 -3.86 3.91
N LEU A 346 -23.66 -4.21 4.26
CA LEU A 346 -24.62 -4.78 3.31
C LEU A 346 -24.97 -3.80 2.18
N LEU A 347 -25.14 -2.52 2.49
CA LEU A 347 -25.40 -1.47 1.50
C LEU A 347 -24.25 -1.37 0.50
N TRP A 348 -23.02 -1.18 1.00
CA TRP A 348 -21.83 -1.01 0.17
C TRP A 348 -21.50 -2.26 -0.67
N TYR A 349 -21.59 -3.45 -0.08
CA TYR A 349 -21.43 -4.69 -0.83
C TYR A 349 -22.51 -4.90 -1.89
N SER A 350 -23.73 -4.43 -1.65
CA SER A 350 -24.79 -4.53 -2.67
C SER A 350 -24.52 -3.62 -3.87
N GLN A 351 -23.97 -2.42 -3.62
CA GLN A 351 -23.56 -1.52 -4.69
C GLN A 351 -22.35 -2.08 -5.46
N ALA A 352 -21.32 -2.56 -4.76
CA ALA A 352 -20.17 -3.25 -5.38
C ALA A 352 -20.62 -4.44 -6.23
N ARG A 353 -21.58 -5.23 -5.74
CA ARG A 353 -22.17 -6.37 -6.46
C ARG A 353 -22.81 -5.91 -7.78
N ALA A 354 -23.57 -4.82 -7.76
CA ALA A 354 -24.23 -4.31 -8.96
C ALA A 354 -23.21 -3.99 -10.07
N GLY A 355 -22.10 -3.31 -9.73
CA GLY A 355 -21.05 -3.01 -10.70
C GLY A 355 -20.34 -4.26 -11.24
N PHE A 356 -20.07 -5.26 -10.39
CA PHE A 356 -19.52 -6.54 -10.87
C PHE A 356 -20.49 -7.33 -11.75
N VAL A 357 -21.81 -7.28 -11.49
CA VAL A 357 -22.82 -7.89 -12.36
C VAL A 357 -22.80 -7.25 -13.74
N THR A 358 -22.79 -5.91 -13.82
CA THR A 358 -22.71 -5.19 -15.10
C THR A 358 -21.49 -5.59 -15.93
N ARG A 359 -20.41 -6.05 -15.29
CA ARG A 359 -19.19 -6.49 -15.97
C ARG A 359 -19.10 -7.99 -16.23
N GLU A 360 -20.08 -8.78 -15.81
CA GLU A 360 -20.04 -10.25 -15.82
C GLU A 360 -18.81 -10.79 -15.05
N ASP A 361 -18.51 -10.17 -13.92
CA ASP A 361 -17.37 -10.50 -13.09
C ASP A 361 -17.74 -11.55 -12.04
N ARG A 362 -17.02 -12.68 -12.04
CA ARG A 362 -17.23 -13.79 -11.10
C ARG A 362 -16.98 -13.43 -9.63
N ARG A 363 -16.37 -12.27 -9.33
CA ARG A 363 -16.33 -11.71 -7.96
C ARG A 363 -17.72 -11.52 -7.35
N VAL A 364 -18.78 -11.47 -8.18
CA VAL A 364 -20.18 -11.50 -7.72
C VAL A 364 -20.49 -12.70 -6.83
N GLU A 365 -19.88 -13.87 -7.07
CA GLU A 365 -20.11 -15.09 -6.29
C GLU A 365 -19.63 -14.94 -4.84
N LEU A 366 -18.46 -14.31 -4.66
CA LEU A 366 -17.91 -13.98 -3.34
C LEU A 366 -18.83 -13.01 -2.59
N LEU A 367 -19.27 -11.96 -3.26
CA LEU A 367 -20.17 -10.96 -2.68
C LEU A 367 -21.53 -11.55 -2.30
N ASN A 368 -22.09 -12.43 -3.12
CA ASN A 368 -23.34 -13.12 -2.79
C ASN A 368 -23.24 -13.91 -1.48
N ARG A 369 -22.13 -14.64 -1.28
CA ARG A 369 -21.87 -15.36 -0.02
C ARG A 369 -21.75 -14.41 1.17
N ARG A 370 -20.99 -13.32 1.00
CA ARG A 370 -20.76 -12.32 2.07
C ARG A 370 -22.05 -11.61 2.46
N ILE A 371 -22.83 -11.17 1.48
CA ILE A 371 -24.16 -10.54 1.66
C ILE A 371 -25.15 -11.48 2.34
N ALA A 372 -25.20 -12.75 1.93
CA ALA A 372 -26.07 -13.74 2.57
C ALA A 372 -25.70 -13.96 4.05
N LYS A 373 -24.41 -13.97 4.38
CA LYS A 373 -23.93 -14.05 5.76
C LYS A 373 -24.35 -12.82 6.58
N LEU A 374 -24.16 -11.61 6.05
CA LEU A 374 -24.54 -10.37 6.73
C LEU A 374 -26.05 -10.29 6.99
N LYS A 375 -26.89 -10.66 6.01
CA LYS A 375 -28.36 -10.70 6.19
C LYS A 375 -28.82 -11.63 7.31
N LYS A 376 -28.05 -12.68 7.62
CA LYS A 376 -28.31 -13.57 8.76
C LYS A 376 -27.83 -12.97 10.08
N ALA A 377 -26.75 -12.20 10.07
CA ALA A 377 -26.17 -11.55 11.25
C ALA A 377 -26.96 -10.32 11.74
N ILE A 378 -27.72 -9.64 10.86
CA ILE A 378 -28.57 -8.51 11.24
C ILE A 378 -29.80 -9.01 12.03
N PRO A 379 -30.03 -8.56 13.28
CA PRO A 379 -31.20 -8.94 14.08
C PRO A 379 -32.52 -8.61 13.38
N ARG A 380 -33.54 -9.47 13.50
CA ARG A 380 -34.85 -9.28 12.86
C ARG A 380 -35.58 -8.00 13.28
N SER A 381 -35.33 -7.49 14.48
CA SER A 381 -35.89 -6.23 14.99
C SER A 381 -35.31 -4.97 14.34
N LEU A 382 -34.24 -5.13 13.54
CA LEU A 382 -33.51 -4.05 12.88
C LEU A 382 -33.53 -4.19 11.35
N LYS A 383 -34.36 -5.10 10.82
CA LYS A 383 -34.51 -5.40 9.38
C LYS A 383 -35.58 -4.55 8.73
#